data_AF-A0A9Y2G6X3-F1
#
_entry.id   AF-A0A9Y2G6X3-F1
#
_cell.length_a   1.000
_cell.length_b   1.000
_cell.length_c   1.000
_cell.angle_alpha   90.00
_cell.angle_beta   90.00
_cell.angle_gamma   90.00
#
_symmetry.space_group_name_H-M   'P 1'
#
loop_
_entity.id
_entity.type
_entity.pdbx_description
1 polymer ?
#
loop_
_entity_poly.entity_id
_entity_poly.type
_entity_poly.pdbx_seq_one_letter_code
_entity_poly.pdbx_strand_id
1 'polypeptide(L)'
;MQQTILNAHRLIGETLREPGRERLGRIVGVDQARRVPVVFVLWQGQQGIQRIELSVDDLRQLVSACERRLSASGLASDAAVSTTGATSRDTEIAPRRRAGLR
;
A
#
# COMPACT_ATOMS: atom_id res chain seq x y z
N MET A 1 13.43 22.38 -15.77
CA MET A 1 12.21 21.56 -15.77
C MET A 1 12.07 20.94 -14.40
N GLN A 2 11.06 21.32 -13.60
CA GLN A 2 10.81 20.70 -12.30
C GLN A 2 10.26 19.29 -12.53
N GLN A 3 11.06 18.26 -12.20
CA GLN A 3 10.55 16.91 -12.11
C GLN A 3 9.58 16.89 -10.93
N THR A 4 8.27 16.89 -11.19
CA THR A 4 7.30 16.60 -10.15
C THR A 4 7.61 15.19 -9.65
N ILE A 5 8.15 15.06 -8.44
CA ILE A 5 8.38 13.75 -7.84
C ILE A 5 7.01 13.13 -7.62
N LEU A 6 6.65 12.16 -8.45
CA LEU A 6 5.43 11.40 -8.25
C LEU A 6 5.66 10.40 -7.13
N ASN A 7 4.63 10.14 -6.34
CA ASN A 7 4.62 9.08 -5.33
C ASN A 7 4.52 7.68 -5.98
N ALA A 8 5.27 7.45 -7.06
CA ALA A 8 5.15 6.25 -7.89
C ALA A 8 5.48 4.96 -7.14
N HIS A 9 6.29 5.05 -6.08
CA HIS A 9 6.54 3.92 -5.17
C HIS A 9 5.25 3.36 -4.53
N ARG A 10 4.20 4.18 -4.38
CA ARG A 10 2.89 3.74 -3.84
C ARG A 10 2.16 2.76 -4.76
N LEU A 11 2.54 2.67 -6.02
CA LEU A 11 1.99 1.68 -6.95
C LEU A 11 2.47 0.26 -6.62
N ILE A 12 3.58 0.10 -5.89
CA ILE A 12 4.09 -1.22 -5.56
C ILE A 12 3.08 -1.96 -4.68
N GLY A 13 2.72 -3.16 -5.11
CA GLY A 13 1.72 -3.99 -4.44
C GLY A 13 0.32 -3.88 -5.04
N GLU A 14 0.04 -2.83 -5.81
CA GLU A 14 -1.25 -2.63 -6.48
C GLU A 14 -1.48 -3.67 -7.59
N THR A 15 -2.75 -3.99 -7.80
CA THR A 15 -3.21 -4.88 -8.86
C THR A 15 -3.59 -4.08 -10.10
N LEU A 16 -3.07 -4.49 -11.25
CA LEU A 16 -3.42 -4.00 -12.57
C LEU A 16 -4.20 -5.05 -13.35
N ARG A 17 -5.09 -4.59 -14.23
CA ARG A 17 -5.68 -5.41 -15.28
C ARG A 17 -5.00 -5.10 -16.61
N GLU A 18 -4.60 -6.13 -17.34
CA GLU A 18 -4.02 -5.96 -18.67
C GLU A 18 -5.10 -5.49 -19.66
N PRO A 19 -4.91 -4.37 -20.39
CA PRO A 19 -5.87 -3.92 -21.37
C PRO A 19 -6.10 -4.97 -22.46
N GLY A 20 -7.37 -5.23 -22.81
CA GLY A 20 -7.73 -6.22 -23.82
C GLY A 20 -7.54 -7.68 -23.40
N ARG A 21 -7.07 -7.95 -22.17
CA ARG A 21 -7.01 -9.31 -21.61
C ARG A 21 -7.75 -9.37 -20.28
N GLU A 22 -8.32 -10.53 -19.96
CA GLU A 22 -8.92 -10.78 -18.64
C GLU A 22 -7.87 -11.23 -17.63
N ARG A 23 -6.75 -10.50 -17.58
CA ARG A 23 -5.58 -10.91 -16.83
C ARG A 23 -5.21 -9.86 -15.80
N LEU A 24 -4.94 -10.33 -14.59
CA LEU A 24 -4.47 -9.49 -13.50
C LEU A 24 -2.96 -9.64 -13.31
N GLY A 25 -2.33 -8.56 -12.88
CA GLY A 25 -0.92 -8.53 -12.52
C GLY A 25 -0.69 -7.65 -11.31
N ARG A 26 0.41 -7.90 -10.62
CA ARG A 26 0.81 -7.12 -9.45
C ARG A 26 2.05 -6.31 -9.78
N ILE A 27 2.01 -5.02 -9.47
CA ILE A 27 3.18 -4.16 -9.60
C ILE A 27 4.16 -4.52 -8.50
N VAL A 28 5.40 -4.84 -8.87
CA VAL A 28 6.49 -5.21 -7.93
C VAL A 28 7.64 -4.21 -7.91
N GLY A 29 7.64 -3.24 -8.82
CA GLY A 29 8.64 -2.19 -8.84
C GLY A 29 8.25 -1.08 -9.80
N VAL A 30 8.85 0.09 -9.61
CA VAL A 30 8.70 1.26 -10.49
C VAL A 30 10.03 1.96 -10.61
N ASP A 31 10.38 2.37 -11.83
CA ASP A 31 11.54 3.19 -12.14
C ASP A 31 11.10 4.45 -12.89
N GLN A 32 10.93 5.54 -12.13
CA GLN A 32 10.49 6.85 -12.64
C GLN A 32 11.64 7.82 -12.93
N ALA A 33 12.88 7.46 -12.59
CA ALA A 33 14.05 8.33 -12.80
C ALA A 33 14.51 8.34 -14.27
N ARG A 34 14.01 7.40 -15.07
CA ARG A 34 14.26 7.31 -16.51
C ARG A 34 13.50 8.37 -17.29
N ARG A 35 14.00 8.66 -18.50
CA ARG A 35 13.29 9.48 -19.49
C ARG A 35 11.90 8.91 -19.83
N VAL A 36 11.80 7.60 -19.93
CA VAL A 36 10.55 6.86 -20.09
C VAL A 36 10.35 6.03 -18.83
N PRO A 37 9.37 6.38 -17.98
CA PRO A 37 9.09 5.63 -16.77
C PRO A 37 8.72 4.19 -17.06
N VAL A 38 9.05 3.31 -16.11
CA VAL A 38 8.78 1.89 -16.24
C VAL A 38 8.16 1.32 -14.98
N VAL A 39 7.19 0.42 -15.17
CA VAL A 39 6.65 -0.43 -14.13
C VAL A 39 7.04 -1.89 -14.37
N PHE A 40 7.28 -2.61 -13.27
CA PHE A 40 7.60 -4.02 -13.27
C PHE A 40 6.39 -4.78 -12.74
N VAL A 41 5.85 -5.71 -13.54
CA VAL A 41 4.59 -6.41 -13.25
C VAL A 41 4.81 -7.92 -13.24
N LEU A 42 4.35 -8.57 -12.17
CA LEU A 42 4.17 -10.02 -12.11
C LEU A 42 2.74 -10.34 -12.54
N TRP A 43 2.58 -10.90 -13.73
CA TRP A 43 1.27 -11.28 -14.22
C TRP A 43 0.85 -12.68 -13.76
N GLN A 44 -0.42 -12.86 -13.44
CA GLN A 44 -0.96 -14.17 -13.07
C GLN A 44 -0.77 -15.18 -14.21
N GLY A 45 -0.31 -16.38 -13.88
CA GLY A 45 -0.10 -17.47 -14.85
C GLY A 45 1.11 -17.32 -15.78
N GLN A 46 2.00 -16.35 -15.56
CA GLN A 46 3.28 -16.27 -16.29
C GLN A 46 4.46 -16.29 -15.33
N GLN A 47 5.55 -16.87 -15.82
CA GLN A 47 6.82 -16.86 -15.13
C GLN A 47 7.57 -15.57 -15.44
N GLY A 48 8.12 -14.97 -14.40
CA GLY A 48 8.99 -13.80 -14.51
C GLY A 48 8.28 -12.45 -14.43
N ILE A 49 9.11 -11.43 -14.24
CA ILE A 49 8.69 -10.03 -14.15
C ILE A 49 8.68 -9.43 -15.55
N GLN A 50 7.56 -8.85 -15.95
CA GLN A 50 7.49 -8.07 -17.18
C GLN A 50 7.80 -6.61 -16.92
N ARG A 51 8.60 -6.02 -17.80
CA ARG A 51 8.93 -4.60 -17.83
C ARG A 51 7.97 -3.89 -18.79
N ILE A 52 7.25 -2.88 -18.32
CA ILE A 52 6.27 -2.12 -19.11
C ILE A 52 6.64 -0.65 -19.08
N GLU A 53 6.88 -0.09 -20.26
CA GLU A 53 7.12 1.34 -20.43
C GLU A 53 5.80 2.10 -20.40
N LEU A 54 5.81 3.26 -19.74
CA LEU A 54 4.66 4.14 -19.62
C LEU A 54 5.04 5.54 -20.06
N SER A 55 4.07 6.28 -20.61
CA SER A 55 4.22 7.73 -20.68
C SER A 55 4.22 8.33 -19.27
N VAL A 56 4.77 9.54 -19.13
CA VAL A 56 4.71 10.28 -17.87
C VAL A 56 3.26 10.54 -17.46
N ASP A 57 2.37 10.77 -18.42
CA ASP A 57 0.95 11.01 -18.15
C ASP A 57 0.23 9.75 -17.69
N ASP A 58 0.52 8.57 -18.27
CA ASP A 58 -0.03 7.30 -17.80
C ASP A 58 0.41 7.00 -16.37
N LEU A 59 1.69 7.25 -16.06
CA LEU A 59 2.20 7.09 -14.69
C LEU A 59 1.48 8.03 -13.72
N ARG A 60 1.27 9.30 -14.10
CA ARG A 60 0.51 10.27 -13.29
C ARG A 60 -0.91 9.77 -13.03
N GLN A 61 -1.60 9.29 -14.05
CA GLN A 61 -2.97 8.79 -13.94
C GLN A 61 -3.05 7.57 -13.01
N LEU A 62 -2.11 6.64 -13.11
CA LEU A 62 -2.03 5.48 -12.22
C LEU A 62 -1.84 5.88 -10.76
N VAL A 63 -0.90 6.80 -10.48
CA VAL A 63 -0.65 7.29 -9.12
C VAL A 63 -1.89 7.99 -8.56
N SER A 64 -2.50 8.89 -9.32
CA SER A 64 -3.71 9.58 -8.88
C SER A 64 -4.89 8.63 -8.65
N ALA A 65 -5.04 7.58 -9.46
CA ALA A 65 -6.07 6.56 -9.25
C ALA A 65 -5.83 5.74 -7.97
N CYS A 66 -4.57 5.40 -7.69
CA CYS A 66 -4.17 4.74 -6.46
C CYS A 66 -4.45 5.60 -5.22
N GLU A 67 -4.08 6.88 -5.27
CA GLU A 67 -4.29 7.83 -4.17
C GLU A 67 -5.79 8.01 -3.85
N ARG A 68 -6.64 8.16 -4.89
CA ARG A 68 -8.10 8.23 -4.69
C ARG A 68 -8.67 6.99 -4.00
N ARG A 69 -8.20 5.78 -4.36
CA ARG A 69 -8.64 4.53 -3.72
C ARG A 69 -8.22 4.46 -2.26
N LEU A 70 -6.98 4.84 -1.94
CA LEU A 70 -6.46 4.86 -0.57
C LEU A 70 -7.23 5.85 0.30
N SER A 71 -7.52 7.05 -0.21
CA SER A 71 -8.32 8.05 0.51
C SER A 71 -9.78 7.58 0.74
N ALA A 72 -10.38 6.89 -0.22
CA ALA A 72 -11.72 6.32 -0.06
C ALA A 72 -11.74 5.16 0.95
N SER A 73 -10.69 4.34 1.00
CA SER A 73 -10.56 3.22 1.95
C SER A 73 -10.35 3.69 3.39
N GLY A 74 -9.60 4.79 3.59
CA GLY A 74 -9.38 5.39 4.91
C GLY A 74 -10.67 5.84 5.61
N LEU A 75 -11.66 6.32 4.85
CA LEU A 75 -12.98 6.69 5.39
C LEU A 75 -13.82 5.48 5.81
N ALA A 76 -13.60 4.31 5.19
CA ALA A 76 -14.30 3.08 5.56
C ALA A 76 -13.69 2.39 6.79
N SER A 77 -12.39 2.59 7.04
CA SER A 77 -11.68 1.94 8.16
C SER A 77 -11.93 2.59 9.53
N ASP A 78 -12.36 3.86 9.57
CA ASP A 78 -12.68 4.56 10.84
C ASP A 78 -14.06 4.20 11.41
N ALA A 79 -14.94 3.60 10.60
CA ALA A 79 -16.26 3.15 11.08
C ALA A 79 -16.21 1.80 11.83
N ALA A 80 -15.07 1.09 11.80
CA ALA A 80 -14.93 -0.26 12.39
C ALA A 80 -14.35 -0.27 13.82
N VAL A 81 -13.98 0.88 14.39
CA VAL A 81 -13.34 0.96 15.74
C VAL A 81 -14.32 1.41 16.84
N SER A 82 -15.62 1.51 16.55
CA SER A 82 -16.61 2.00 17.53
C SER A 82 -17.72 1.04 17.88
N THR A 83 -17.47 -0.28 18.00
CA THR A 83 -18.39 -1.17 18.74
C THR A 83 -17.72 -2.51 19.04
N THR A 84 -17.03 -2.61 20.18
CA THR A 84 -16.93 -3.89 20.90
C THR A 84 -16.50 -3.68 22.35
N GLY A 85 -17.48 -3.76 23.25
CA GLY A 85 -17.36 -4.52 24.49
C GLY A 85 -16.53 -3.92 25.61
N ALA A 86 -17.09 -2.92 26.30
CA ALA A 86 -16.76 -2.71 27.70
C ALA A 86 -17.39 -3.85 28.52
N THR A 87 -16.65 -4.95 28.71
CA THR A 87 -16.96 -5.94 29.76
C THR A 87 -15.67 -6.51 30.36
N SER A 88 -15.35 -6.02 31.56
CA SER A 88 -14.78 -6.74 32.72
C SER A 88 -13.57 -7.67 32.52
N ARG A 89 -12.47 -7.38 33.25
CA ARG A 89 -12.07 -8.18 34.42
C ARG A 89 -10.91 -7.54 35.19
N ASP A 90 -11.31 -7.02 36.34
CA ASP A 90 -10.61 -7.03 37.61
C ASP A 90 -9.48 -8.07 37.72
N THR A 91 -8.25 -7.61 37.94
CA THR A 91 -7.16 -8.42 38.53
C THR A 91 -6.28 -7.49 39.36
N GLU A 92 -6.69 -7.37 40.62
CA GLU A 92 -5.91 -7.12 41.83
C GLU A 92 -4.38 -7.26 41.69
N ILE A 93 -3.68 -6.12 41.66
CA ILE A 93 -2.22 -6.05 41.75
C ILE A 93 -1.85 -5.84 43.22
N ALA A 94 -1.47 -6.92 43.91
CA ALA A 94 -0.95 -6.87 45.27
C ALA A 94 0.44 -6.18 45.33
N PRO A 95 0.69 -5.26 46.27
CA PRO A 95 1.98 -4.57 46.37
C PRO A 95 2.98 -5.36 47.23
N ARG A 96 4.04 -5.90 46.62
CA ARG A 96 5.18 -6.44 47.37
C ARG A 96 6.19 -5.34 47.69
N ARG A 97 6.08 -4.78 48.91
CA ARG A 97 7.21 -4.12 49.58
C ARG A 97 7.98 -5.17 50.38
N ARG A 98 9.29 -5.34 50.13
CA ARG A 98 10.25 -5.43 51.25
C ARG A 98 11.68 -5.12 50.83
N ALA A 99 12.23 -4.16 51.56
CA ALA A 99 13.63 -3.76 51.61
C ALA A 99 14.48 -4.73 52.45
N GLY A 100 15.79 -4.68 52.22
CA GLY A 100 16.90 -5.31 52.96
C GLY A 100 18.11 -5.30 52.02
N LEU A 101 19.03 -4.32 52.02
CA LEU A 101 19.89 -3.74 53.05
C LEU A 101 20.90 -4.74 53.63
N ARG A 102 22.11 -4.66 53.05
CA ARG A 102 23.45 -5.06 53.50
C ARG A 102 23.75 -6.54 53.73
#